data_AF-D9TS73-F1
#
_entry.id   AF-D9TS73-F1
#
_cell.length_a   1.000
_cell.length_b   1.000
_cell.length_c   1.000
_cell.angle_alpha   90.00
_cell.angle_beta   90.00
_cell.angle_gamma   90.00
#
_symmetry.space_group_name_H-M   'P 1'
#
loop_
_entity.id
_entity.type
_entity.pdbx_description
1 polymer ?
#
loop_
_entity_poly.entity_id
_entity_poly.type
_entity_poly.pdbx_seq_one_letter_code
_entity_poly.pdbx_strand_id
1 'polypeptide(L)'
;MDLDKLDRIIKNDEDWDKFIELLNTINEDYLKSIGKYNLFRISFYTWYVMSEWGRLSPKLEKCLDQAEHILIDAFKIATEKYSNDEDYLWFYGYLISVFPEHFLSIYSDYLKAENAGKQMLNVASRRQYPLAIIFNEKFLEKDILEKGKKDLENMFNESTEVYDYFIRMIELIESEDKK
;
A
#
# COMPACT_ATOMS: atom_id res chain seq x y z
N MET A 1 12.43 14.39 5.42
CA MET A 1 11.42 14.48 4.35
C MET A 1 10.06 14.60 5.00
N ASP A 2 9.22 15.50 4.50
CA ASP A 2 7.87 15.75 5.02
C ASP A 2 6.87 14.92 4.21
N LEU A 3 6.40 13.80 4.79
CA LEU A 3 5.44 12.91 4.13
C LEU A 3 4.04 13.53 4.04
N ASP A 4 3.72 14.52 4.88
CA ASP A 4 2.41 15.18 4.83
C ASP A 4 2.31 16.08 3.59
N LYS A 5 3.47 16.49 3.05
CA LYS A 5 3.56 17.12 1.73
C LYS A 5 3.20 16.15 0.59
N LEU A 6 3.54 14.86 0.69
CA LEU A 6 3.14 13.85 -0.31
C LEU A 6 1.63 13.65 -0.31
N ASP A 7 1.03 13.52 0.87
CA ASP A 7 -0.42 13.36 0.97
C ASP A 7 -1.17 14.50 0.30
N ARG A 8 -0.76 15.76 0.52
CA ARG A 8 -1.42 16.91 -0.10
C ARG A 8 -1.30 16.90 -1.62
N ILE A 9 -0.14 16.51 -2.15
CA ILE A 9 0.11 16.44 -3.58
C ILE A 9 -0.79 15.37 -4.22
N ILE A 10 -0.86 14.18 -3.63
CA ILE A 10 -1.67 13.08 -4.17
C ILE A 10 -3.17 13.37 -3.98
N LYS A 11 -3.59 13.90 -2.82
CA LYS A 11 -5.01 14.20 -2.55
C LYS A 11 -5.59 15.28 -3.45
N ASN A 12 -4.80 16.31 -3.73
CA ASN A 12 -5.29 17.49 -4.46
C ASN A 12 -4.97 17.43 -5.96
N ASP A 13 -4.32 16.37 -6.44
CA ASP A 13 -3.76 16.27 -7.80
C ASP A 13 -2.89 17.49 -8.17
N GLU A 14 -2.16 18.03 -7.19
CA GLU A 14 -1.45 19.29 -7.31
C GLU A 14 0.07 19.09 -7.34
N ASP A 15 0.72 19.68 -8.35
CA ASP A 15 2.18 19.81 -8.44
C ASP A 15 2.95 18.48 -8.48
N TRP A 16 2.62 17.65 -9.48
CA TRP A 16 3.32 16.41 -9.78
C TRP A 16 4.83 16.58 -10.01
N ASP A 17 5.30 17.77 -10.38
CA ASP A 17 6.73 18.04 -10.50
C ASP A 17 7.41 17.99 -9.11
N LYS A 18 6.78 18.56 -8.07
CA LYS A 18 7.23 18.40 -6.67
C LYS A 18 7.15 16.96 -6.17
N PHE A 19 6.17 16.18 -6.62
CA PHE A 19 6.09 14.75 -6.28
C PHE A 19 7.33 14.01 -6.77
N ILE A 20 7.66 14.20 -8.06
CA ILE A 20 8.78 13.57 -8.73
C ILE A 20 10.09 14.00 -8.05
N GLU A 21 10.26 15.29 -7.77
CA GLU A 21 11.40 15.79 -7.00
C GLU A 21 11.54 15.07 -5.65
N LEU A 22 10.43 14.85 -4.94
CA LEU A 22 10.48 14.17 -3.66
C LEU A 22 10.86 12.69 -3.79
N LEU A 23 10.30 11.96 -4.75
CA LEU A 23 10.69 10.57 -5.01
C LEU A 23 12.19 10.45 -5.29
N ASN A 24 12.78 11.40 -6.02
CA ASN A 24 14.21 11.42 -6.32
C ASN A 24 15.08 11.63 -5.06
N THR A 25 14.51 12.10 -3.94
CA THR A 25 15.24 12.21 -2.66
C THR A 25 15.19 10.95 -1.81
N ILE A 26 14.32 9.99 -2.15
CA ILE A 26 14.16 8.74 -1.42
C ILE A 26 15.25 7.76 -1.85
N ASN A 27 16.06 7.32 -0.89
CA ASN A 27 17.07 6.30 -1.07
C ASN A 27 16.96 5.23 0.04
N GLU A 28 17.72 4.14 -0.11
CA GLU A 28 17.69 3.01 0.81
C GLU A 28 18.00 3.41 2.27
N ASP A 29 18.96 4.31 2.49
CA ASP A 29 19.33 4.79 3.83
C ASP A 29 18.17 5.53 4.50
N TYR A 30 17.47 6.38 3.75
CA TYR A 30 16.29 7.06 4.24
C TYR A 30 15.18 6.05 4.59
N LEU A 31 14.90 5.08 3.72
CA LEU A 31 13.91 4.02 3.96
C LEU A 31 14.23 3.17 5.20
N LYS A 32 15.52 2.92 5.47
CA LYS A 32 15.96 2.20 6.68
C LYS A 32 15.76 3.02 7.96
N SER A 33 15.80 4.35 7.87
CA SER A 33 15.75 5.28 9.01
C SER A 33 14.34 5.61 9.51
N ILE A 34 13.31 5.43 8.66
CA ILE A 34 11.92 5.77 8.99
C ILE A 34 11.19 4.65 9.74
N GLY A 35 10.12 5.01 10.45
CA GLY A 35 9.26 4.07 11.16
C GLY A 35 8.36 3.23 10.25
N LYS A 36 7.83 2.13 10.79
CA LYS A 36 7.01 1.11 10.09
C LYS A 36 5.92 1.73 9.19
N TYR A 37 5.04 2.56 9.74
CA TYR A 37 3.92 3.12 8.98
C TYR A 37 4.33 4.18 7.96
N ASN A 38 5.44 4.88 8.18
CA ASN A 38 5.99 5.79 7.16
C ASN A 38 6.61 5.01 6.00
N LEU A 39 7.23 3.86 6.28
CA LEU A 39 7.68 2.95 5.24
C LEU A 39 6.50 2.43 4.42
N PHE A 40 5.40 2.05 5.08
CA PHE A 40 4.19 1.59 4.40
C PHE A 40 3.55 2.71 3.56
N ARG A 41 3.50 3.95 4.07
CA ARG A 41 3.02 5.11 3.30
C ARG A 41 3.81 5.30 2.01
N ILE A 42 5.13 5.25 2.08
CA ILE A 42 5.99 5.37 0.88
C ILE A 42 5.70 4.24 -0.11
N SER A 43 5.64 2.99 0.37
CA SER A 43 5.28 1.84 -0.47
C SER A 43 3.90 2.00 -1.11
N PHE A 44 2.92 2.52 -0.38
CA PHE A 44 1.60 2.81 -0.93
C PHE A 44 1.68 3.86 -2.03
N TYR A 45 2.37 4.99 -1.81
CA TYR A 45 2.39 6.07 -2.81
C TYR A 45 3.09 5.66 -4.09
N THR A 46 4.19 4.91 -4.00
CA THR A 46 4.88 4.43 -5.20
C THR A 46 4.05 3.39 -5.94
N TRP A 47 3.43 2.45 -5.21
CA TRP A 47 2.46 1.51 -5.78
C TRP A 47 1.28 2.23 -6.44
N TYR A 48 0.67 3.19 -5.76
CA TYR A 48 -0.52 3.92 -6.22
C TYR A 48 -0.22 4.70 -7.50
N VAL A 49 0.93 5.40 -7.55
CA VAL A 49 1.35 6.10 -8.76
C VAL A 49 1.61 5.13 -9.90
N MET A 50 2.28 3.99 -9.66
CA MET A 50 2.49 3.01 -10.73
C MET A 50 1.18 2.41 -11.25
N SER A 51 0.19 2.22 -10.38
CA SER A 51 -1.12 1.69 -10.77
C SER A 51 -2.02 2.71 -11.46
N GLU A 52 -1.90 4.00 -11.14
CA GLU A 52 -2.88 5.02 -11.52
C GLU A 52 -2.30 6.20 -12.33
N TRP A 53 -1.01 6.21 -12.70
CA TRP A 53 -0.35 7.36 -13.32
C TRP A 53 -1.10 7.93 -14.53
N GLY A 54 -1.68 7.09 -15.39
CA GLY A 54 -2.42 7.53 -16.57
C GLY A 54 -3.69 8.31 -16.24
N ARG A 55 -4.30 8.04 -15.08
CA ARG A 55 -5.45 8.78 -14.54
C ARG A 55 -5.03 10.01 -13.75
N LEU A 56 -3.94 9.89 -12.98
CA LEU A 56 -3.41 10.96 -12.12
C LEU A 56 -2.78 12.09 -12.93
N SER A 57 -1.77 11.76 -13.74
CA SER A 57 -1.07 12.72 -14.61
C SER A 57 -0.07 12.01 -15.54
N PRO A 58 -0.09 12.32 -16.85
CA PRO A 58 0.92 11.80 -17.79
C PRO A 58 2.37 12.16 -17.42
N LYS A 59 2.60 13.19 -16.59
CA LYS A 59 3.96 13.56 -16.15
C LYS A 59 4.63 12.46 -15.31
N LEU A 60 3.83 11.66 -14.61
CA LEU A 60 4.31 10.61 -13.70
C LEU A 60 4.93 9.42 -14.43
N GLU A 61 4.70 9.29 -15.74
CA GLU A 61 5.38 8.29 -16.59
C GLU A 61 6.91 8.34 -16.41
N LYS A 62 7.46 9.54 -16.19
CA LYS A 62 8.90 9.76 -16.04
C LYS A 62 9.49 9.28 -14.72
N CYS A 63 8.66 8.98 -13.72
CA CYS A 63 9.13 8.52 -12.41
C CYS A 63 8.71 7.08 -12.09
N LEU A 64 8.14 6.34 -13.04
CA LEU A 64 7.68 4.96 -12.81
C LEU A 64 8.83 4.03 -12.41
N ASP A 65 9.95 4.07 -13.12
CA ASP A 65 11.15 3.26 -12.79
C ASP A 65 11.65 3.57 -11.38
N GLN A 66 11.69 4.85 -11.00
CA GLN A 66 12.10 5.28 -9.66
C GLN A 66 11.11 4.83 -8.59
N ALA A 67 9.81 4.92 -8.87
CA ALA A 67 8.76 4.45 -7.98
C ALA A 67 8.85 2.93 -7.76
N GLU A 68 9.12 2.15 -8.82
CA GLU A 68 9.33 0.71 -8.72
C GLU A 68 10.54 0.41 -7.82
N HIS A 69 11.69 1.04 -8.07
CA HIS A 69 12.88 0.83 -7.24
C HIS A 69 12.62 1.13 -5.76
N ILE A 70 11.96 2.24 -5.46
CA ILE A 70 11.59 2.60 -4.08
C ILE A 70 10.63 1.56 -3.48
N LEU A 71 9.61 1.11 -4.22
CA LEU A 71 8.67 0.09 -3.75
C LEU A 71 9.40 -1.21 -3.41
N ILE A 72 10.29 -1.66 -4.29
CA ILE A 72 11.03 -2.90 -4.11
C ILE A 72 12.00 -2.81 -2.93
N ASP A 73 12.71 -1.70 -2.75
CA ASP A 73 13.61 -1.52 -1.62
C ASP A 73 12.83 -1.41 -0.30
N ALA A 74 11.72 -0.67 -0.29
CA ALA A 74 10.85 -0.58 0.87
C ALA A 74 10.25 -1.94 1.26
N PHE A 75 9.86 -2.76 0.26
CA PHE A 75 9.39 -4.13 0.45
C PHE A 75 10.47 -5.02 1.07
N LYS A 76 11.71 -4.99 0.55
CA LYS A 76 12.83 -5.77 1.10
C LYS A 76 13.13 -5.39 2.54
N ILE A 77 13.20 -4.09 2.84
CA ILE A 77 13.44 -3.57 4.19
C ILE A 77 12.31 -3.99 5.13
N ALA A 78 11.06 -3.88 4.69
CA ALA A 78 9.91 -4.29 5.48
C ALA A 78 9.89 -5.80 5.73
N THR A 79 10.25 -6.60 4.73
CA THR A 79 10.36 -8.06 4.84
C THR A 79 11.37 -8.45 5.91
N GLU A 80 12.55 -7.82 5.89
CA GLU A 80 13.61 -8.08 6.87
C GLU A 80 13.18 -7.74 8.30
N LYS A 81 12.45 -6.63 8.49
CA LYS A 81 12.09 -6.13 9.82
C LYS A 81 10.77 -6.69 10.37
N TYR A 82 9.80 -6.98 9.51
CA TYR A 82 8.39 -7.14 9.89
C TYR A 82 7.71 -8.36 9.25
N SER A 83 8.44 -9.32 8.67
CA SER A 83 7.85 -10.47 7.96
C SER A 83 6.81 -11.29 8.74
N ASN A 84 6.83 -11.24 10.08
CA ASN A 84 5.87 -11.93 10.95
C ASN A 84 4.78 -11.02 11.53
N ASP A 85 4.82 -9.71 11.28
CA ASP A 85 3.88 -8.70 11.76
C ASP A 85 2.61 -8.71 10.90
N GLU A 86 1.43 -8.66 11.53
CA GLU A 86 0.16 -8.70 10.82
C GLU A 86 -0.05 -7.47 9.93
N ASP A 87 0.43 -6.29 10.35
CA ASP A 87 0.33 -5.06 9.57
C ASP A 87 1.10 -5.18 8.26
N TYR A 88 2.30 -5.77 8.33
CA TYR A 88 3.10 -6.08 7.15
C TYR A 88 2.37 -7.09 6.23
N LEU A 89 1.84 -8.17 6.80
CA LEU A 89 1.24 -9.25 6.03
C LEU A 89 -0.01 -8.81 5.28
N TRP A 90 -0.93 -8.06 5.90
CA TRP A 90 -2.11 -7.57 5.18
C TRP A 90 -1.72 -6.52 4.15
N PHE A 91 -0.85 -5.58 4.51
CA PHE A 91 -0.56 -4.41 3.70
C PHE A 91 0.14 -4.82 2.40
N TYR A 92 1.29 -5.49 2.49
CA TYR A 92 1.99 -5.96 1.30
C TYR A 92 1.27 -7.12 0.62
N GLY A 93 0.56 -7.95 1.39
CA GLY A 93 -0.30 -8.97 0.81
C GLY A 93 -1.33 -8.37 -0.16
N TYR A 94 -2.00 -7.28 0.25
CA TYR A 94 -2.91 -6.54 -0.61
C TYR A 94 -2.22 -5.93 -1.83
N LEU A 95 -1.15 -5.14 -1.63
CA LEU A 95 -0.47 -4.45 -2.75
C LEU A 95 -0.01 -5.44 -3.82
N ILE A 96 0.57 -6.56 -3.40
CA ILE A 96 1.07 -7.62 -4.28
C ILE A 96 -0.10 -8.36 -4.95
N SER A 97 -1.19 -8.64 -4.23
CA SER A 97 -2.33 -9.35 -4.82
C SER A 97 -3.10 -8.53 -5.83
N VAL A 98 -3.16 -7.21 -5.68
CA VAL A 98 -3.92 -6.33 -6.59
C VAL A 98 -3.12 -5.95 -7.84
N PHE A 99 -1.81 -5.70 -7.71
CA PHE A 99 -0.92 -5.45 -8.86
C PHE A 99 0.37 -6.27 -8.76
N PRO A 100 0.32 -7.58 -9.04
CA PRO A 100 1.48 -8.47 -8.97
C PRO A 100 2.63 -8.07 -9.93
N GLU A 101 2.31 -7.39 -11.02
CA GLU A 101 3.27 -6.91 -12.02
C GLU A 101 4.35 -5.99 -11.45
N HIS A 102 4.04 -5.24 -10.38
CA HIS A 102 4.99 -4.33 -9.73
C HIS A 102 6.04 -5.06 -8.88
N PHE A 103 5.94 -6.38 -8.76
CA PHE A 103 6.81 -7.22 -7.93
C PHE A 103 7.51 -8.34 -8.72
N LEU A 104 7.50 -8.27 -10.05
CA LEU A 104 8.10 -9.30 -10.91
C LEU A 104 9.62 -9.42 -10.73
N SER A 105 10.30 -8.32 -10.41
CA SER A 105 11.74 -8.32 -10.10
C SER A 105 12.08 -9.15 -8.85
N ILE A 106 11.12 -9.36 -7.95
CA ILE A 106 11.25 -10.23 -6.77
C ILE A 106 10.82 -11.66 -7.09
N TYR A 107 9.66 -11.83 -7.71
CA TYR A 107 9.00 -13.13 -7.81
C TYR A 107 9.18 -13.84 -9.16
N SER A 108 9.88 -13.25 -10.12
CA SER A 108 10.20 -13.76 -11.46
C SER A 108 9.03 -13.99 -12.43
N ASP A 109 7.79 -14.14 -11.93
CA ASP A 109 6.58 -14.19 -12.76
C ASP A 109 5.34 -13.75 -11.97
N TYR A 110 4.30 -13.38 -12.73
CA TYR A 110 3.06 -12.81 -12.22
C TYR A 110 2.34 -13.75 -11.24
N LEU A 111 2.23 -15.03 -11.60
CA LEU A 111 1.46 -15.99 -10.80
C LEU A 111 2.13 -16.26 -9.46
N LYS A 112 3.48 -16.29 -9.42
CA LYS A 112 4.21 -16.39 -8.15
C LYS A 112 4.02 -15.15 -7.28
N ALA A 113 4.08 -13.94 -7.86
CA ALA A 113 3.81 -12.71 -7.12
C ALA A 113 2.39 -12.73 -6.54
N GLU A 114 1.39 -12.97 -7.38
CA GLU A 114 -0.03 -12.98 -6.98
C GLU A 114 -0.28 -14.00 -5.85
N ASN A 115 0.26 -15.21 -5.98
CA ASN A 115 0.14 -16.25 -4.97
C ASN A 115 0.86 -15.88 -3.67
N ALA A 116 2.01 -15.22 -3.74
CA ALA A 116 2.71 -14.75 -2.55
C ALA A 116 1.88 -13.72 -1.78
N GLY A 117 1.30 -12.73 -2.48
CA GLY A 117 0.40 -11.74 -1.86
C GLY A 117 -0.82 -12.40 -1.19
N LYS A 118 -1.46 -13.33 -1.90
CA LYS A 118 -2.62 -14.09 -1.37
C LYS A 118 -2.22 -14.93 -0.16
N GLN A 119 -1.03 -15.52 -0.16
CA GLN A 119 -0.54 -16.28 1.00
C GLN A 119 -0.32 -15.38 2.22
N MET A 120 0.25 -14.18 2.04
CA MET A 120 0.43 -13.22 3.14
C MET A 120 -0.91 -12.83 3.78
N LEU A 121 -1.90 -12.49 2.93
CA LEU A 121 -3.28 -12.22 3.36
C LEU A 121 -3.91 -13.39 4.10
N ASN A 122 -3.77 -14.62 3.57
CA ASN A 122 -4.29 -15.83 4.21
C ASN A 122 -3.65 -16.09 5.58
N VAL A 123 -2.34 -15.84 5.75
CA VAL A 123 -1.66 -16.01 7.04
C VAL A 123 -2.21 -15.01 8.06
N ALA A 124 -2.35 -13.73 7.69
CA ALA A 124 -2.91 -12.72 8.59
C ALA A 124 -4.40 -12.97 8.91
N SER A 125 -5.20 -13.41 7.92
CA SER A 125 -6.61 -13.76 8.15
C SER A 125 -6.77 -14.92 9.13
N ARG A 126 -5.94 -15.97 9.01
CA ARG A 126 -5.93 -17.10 9.97
C ARG A 126 -5.59 -16.68 11.39
N ARG A 127 -4.86 -15.57 11.56
CA ARG A 127 -4.59 -14.94 12.87
C ARG A 127 -5.71 -14.01 13.34
N GLN A 128 -6.85 -14.01 12.64
CA GLN A 128 -8.01 -13.19 12.91
C GLN A 128 -7.73 -11.69 12.79
N TYR A 129 -6.82 -11.31 11.89
CA TYR A 129 -6.47 -9.91 11.68
C TYR A 129 -7.55 -9.19 10.84
N PRO A 130 -8.23 -8.15 11.35
CA PRO A 130 -9.43 -7.59 10.72
C PRO A 130 -9.23 -7.13 9.27
N LEU A 131 -8.16 -6.37 9.00
CA LEU A 131 -7.91 -5.88 7.64
C LEU A 131 -7.59 -7.00 6.66
N ALA A 132 -6.89 -8.05 7.10
CA ALA A 132 -6.65 -9.21 6.26
C ALA A 132 -7.95 -9.96 5.95
N ILE A 133 -8.82 -10.14 6.94
CA ILE A 133 -10.15 -10.75 6.74
C ILE A 133 -10.96 -9.97 5.70
N ILE A 134 -11.01 -8.64 5.83
CA ILE A 134 -11.77 -7.77 4.91
C ILE A 134 -11.21 -7.87 3.48
N PHE A 135 -9.88 -7.76 3.31
CA PHE A 135 -9.27 -7.72 1.99
C PHE A 135 -9.00 -9.09 1.36
N ASN A 136 -8.99 -10.18 2.14
CA ASN A 136 -8.80 -11.54 1.64
C ASN A 136 -10.12 -12.27 1.40
N GLU A 137 -11.02 -12.24 2.38
CA GLU A 137 -12.22 -13.07 2.40
C GLU A 137 -13.47 -12.27 2.00
N LYS A 138 -13.34 -10.95 1.81
CA LYS A 138 -14.46 -10.03 1.63
C LYS A 138 -15.53 -10.21 2.73
N PHE A 139 -15.08 -10.50 3.94
CA PHE A 139 -15.96 -10.81 5.06
C PHE A 139 -16.36 -9.52 5.78
N LEU A 140 -17.67 -9.31 5.90
CA LEU A 140 -18.28 -8.00 6.21
C LEU A 140 -19.10 -7.99 7.49
N GLU A 141 -18.76 -8.85 8.46
CA GLU A 141 -19.37 -8.72 9.79
C GLU A 141 -19.06 -7.33 10.37
N LYS A 142 -20.11 -6.69 10.90
CA LYS A 142 -20.06 -5.29 11.31
C LYS A 142 -18.93 -5.01 12.31
N ASP A 143 -18.66 -5.94 13.23
CA ASP A 143 -17.61 -5.79 14.23
C ASP A 143 -16.20 -5.90 13.62
N ILE A 144 -16.01 -6.76 12.61
CA ILE A 144 -14.75 -6.87 11.86
C ILE A 144 -14.50 -5.59 11.07
N LEU A 145 -15.53 -5.03 10.43
CA LEU A 145 -15.46 -3.76 9.71
C LEU A 145 -15.08 -2.61 10.64
N GLU A 146 -15.73 -2.49 11.79
CA GLU A 146 -15.42 -1.45 12.78
C GLU A 146 -13.99 -1.59 13.32
N LYS A 147 -13.53 -2.82 13.60
CA LYS A 147 -12.15 -3.08 14.02
C LYS A 147 -11.15 -2.71 12.92
N GLY A 148 -11.39 -3.11 11.68
CA GLY A 148 -10.51 -2.81 10.55
C GLY A 148 -10.39 -1.31 10.29
N LYS A 149 -11.49 -0.55 10.32
CA LYS A 149 -11.45 0.92 10.18
C LYS A 149 -10.62 1.56 11.29
N LYS A 150 -10.79 1.10 12.54
CA LYS A 150 -9.98 1.56 13.67
C LYS A 150 -8.50 1.19 13.53
N ASP A 151 -8.19 0.00 13.01
CA ASP A 151 -6.81 -0.42 12.74
C ASP A 151 -6.16 0.51 11.70
N LEU A 152 -6.90 0.89 10.65
CA LEU A 152 -6.44 1.88 9.68
C LEU A 152 -6.17 3.25 10.32
N GLU A 153 -7.06 3.76 11.17
CA GLU A 153 -6.86 5.04 11.89
C GLU A 153 -5.59 5.01 12.75
N ASN A 154 -5.28 3.86 13.37
CA ASN A 154 -4.09 3.68 14.20
C ASN A 154 -2.79 3.62 13.38
N MET A 155 -2.84 3.06 12.16
CA MET A 155 -1.66 2.95 11.28
C MET A 155 -1.41 4.22 10.48
N PHE A 156 -2.49 4.74 9.90
CA PHE A 156 -2.51 5.83 8.96
C PHE A 156 -3.45 6.89 9.51
N ASN A 157 -2.90 8.05 9.89
CA ASN A 157 -3.70 9.18 10.28
C ASN A 157 -4.81 9.43 9.23
N GLU A 158 -6.04 9.69 9.66
CA GLU A 158 -7.23 9.91 8.80
C GLU A 158 -7.01 10.98 7.72
N SER A 159 -6.04 11.88 7.94
CA SER A 159 -5.65 12.89 6.97
C SER A 159 -4.79 12.39 5.80
N THR A 160 -4.37 11.12 5.78
CA THR A 160 -3.50 10.55 4.74
C THR A 160 -4.29 9.95 3.56
N GLU A 161 -3.71 9.91 2.36
CA GLU A 161 -4.36 9.31 1.18
C GLU A 161 -4.42 7.79 1.30
N VAL A 162 -3.46 7.18 2.01
CA VAL A 162 -3.47 5.75 2.30
C VAL A 162 -4.75 5.36 3.04
N TYR A 163 -5.10 6.13 4.08
CA TYR A 163 -6.33 5.94 4.84
C TYR A 163 -7.56 6.06 3.94
N ASP A 164 -7.69 7.18 3.21
CA ASP A 164 -8.84 7.44 2.35
C ASP A 164 -9.02 6.35 1.28
N TYR A 165 -7.91 5.88 0.69
CA TYR A 165 -7.94 4.79 -0.28
C TYR A 165 -8.54 3.52 0.32
N PHE A 166 -8.01 3.04 1.45
CA PHE A 166 -8.48 1.79 2.03
C PHE A 166 -9.91 1.88 2.58
N ILE A 167 -10.32 3.04 3.11
CA ILE A 167 -11.72 3.28 3.50
C ILE A 167 -12.65 3.17 2.28
N ARG A 168 -12.32 3.82 1.16
CA ARG A 168 -13.12 3.70 -0.08
C ARG A 168 -13.19 2.26 -0.56
N MET A 169 -12.10 1.50 -0.48
CA MET A 169 -12.11 0.07 -0.83
C MET A 169 -13.03 -0.74 0.07
N ILE A 170 -13.03 -0.49 1.38
CA ILE A 170 -13.96 -1.13 2.32
C ILE A 170 -15.41 -0.80 1.97
N GLU A 171 -15.72 0.47 1.72
CA GLU A 171 -17.06 0.93 1.33
C GLU A 171 -17.54 0.32 0.00
N LEU A 172 -16.63 0.15 -0.96
CA LEU A 172 -16.92 -0.53 -2.22
C LEU A 172 -17.29 -1.99 -1.99
N ILE A 173 -16.50 -2.72 -1.18
CA ILE A 173 -16.79 -4.12 -0.83
C ILE A 173 -18.15 -4.22 -0.11
N GLU A 174 -18.44 -3.31 0.84
CA GLU A 174 -19.75 -3.23 1.51
C GLU A 174 -20.92 -2.97 0.54
N SER A 175 -20.68 -2.24 -0.55
CA SER A 175 -21.71 -1.92 -1.55
C SER A 175 -21.98 -3.06 -2.53
N GLU A 176 -20.97 -3.88 -2.82
CA GLU A 176 -21.09 -5.06 -3.70
C GLU A 176 -21.92 -6.16 -3.04
N ASP A 177 -21.76 -6.35 -1.73
CA ASP A 177 -22.42 -7.43 -0.97
C ASP A 177 -23.92 -7.18 -0.70
N LYS A 178 -24.37 -5.93 -0.88
CA LYS A 178 -25.78 -5.52 -0.73
C LYS A 178 -26.62 -5.66 -2.01
N LYS A 179 -26.02 -6.13 -3.12
CA LYS A 179 -26.68 -6.35 -4.42
C LYS A 179 -27.05 -7.81 -4.62
#